data_AF-A0A974TWD8-F1
#
_entry.id   AF-A0A974TWD8-F1
#
_cell.length_a   1.000
_cell.length_b   1.000
_cell.length_c   1.000
_cell.angle_alpha   90.00
_cell.angle_beta   90.00
_cell.angle_gamma   90.00
#
_symmetry.space_group_name_H-M   'P 1'
#
loop_
_entity.id
_entity.type
_entity.pdbx_description
1 polymer ?
#
loop_
_entity_poly.entity_id
_entity_poly.type
_entity_poly.pdbx_seq_one_letter_code
_entity_poly.pdbx_strand_id
1 'polypeptide(L)'
;MGKKDFGGIVRMKLSNGEQISLRGTLNMNTAGVSSESITNQDGSVDRVMTPRARTAEFSFADRGLDLDALMKADRFNVTFIEDTTGVTHFFTSAVVVGDPQKNRLNGEVTGVSIAAEGYRKTED
;
A
#
# COMPACT_ATOMS: atom_id res chain seq x y z
N MET A 1 -10.66 -25.15 4.16
CA MET A 1 -9.58 -24.17 3.88
C MET A 1 -9.83 -23.63 2.48
N GLY A 2 -10.72 -22.64 2.37
CA GLY A 2 -11.21 -22.13 1.09
C GLY A 2 -10.12 -21.35 0.35
N LYS A 3 -10.01 -21.56 -0.96
CA LYS A 3 -9.16 -20.74 -1.84
C LYS A 3 -9.50 -19.27 -1.58
N LYS A 4 -8.56 -18.53 -1.01
CA LYS A 4 -8.60 -17.07 -1.06
C LYS A 4 -8.22 -16.74 -2.49
N ASP A 5 -9.20 -16.44 -3.31
CA ASP A 5 -8.95 -15.97 -4.66
C ASP A 5 -8.17 -14.66 -4.55
N PHE A 6 -6.94 -14.64 -5.06
CA PHE A 6 -6.10 -13.45 -5.10
C PHE A 6 -6.39 -12.70 -6.40
N GLY A 7 -6.50 -11.38 -6.32
CA GLY A 7 -6.84 -10.55 -7.46
C GLY A 7 -8.31 -10.13 -7.41
N GLY A 8 -8.51 -8.84 -7.26
CA GLY A 8 -9.81 -8.18 -7.25
C GLY A 8 -9.71 -6.81 -7.89
N ILE A 9 -10.85 -6.20 -8.21
CA ILE A 9 -10.88 -4.79 -8.57
C ILE A 9 -10.54 -4.04 -7.29
N VAL A 10 -9.32 -3.53 -7.23
CA VAL A 10 -8.91 -2.71 -6.11
C VAL A 10 -9.20 -1.26 -6.41
N ARG A 11 -10.06 -0.67 -5.59
CA ARG A 11 -10.38 0.76 -5.65
C ARG A 11 -9.67 1.46 -4.52
N MET A 12 -8.85 2.44 -4.86
CA MET A 12 -8.25 3.34 -3.89
C MET A 12 -9.17 4.55 -3.73
N LYS A 13 -9.63 4.77 -2.51
CA LYS A 13 -10.36 5.99 -2.13
C LYS A 13 -9.47 6.86 -1.27
N LEU A 14 -9.22 8.06 -1.75
CA LEU A 14 -8.57 9.12 -0.99
C LEU A 14 -9.63 9.90 -0.20
N SER A 15 -9.27 10.42 0.97
CA SER A 15 -10.21 11.20 1.80
C SER A 15 -10.64 12.53 1.16
N ASN A 16 -9.93 12.99 0.13
CA ASN A 16 -10.33 14.13 -0.72
C ASN A 16 -11.46 13.77 -1.72
N GLY A 17 -11.94 12.52 -1.73
CA GLY A 17 -13.00 12.03 -2.61
C GLY A 17 -12.51 11.46 -3.94
N GLU A 18 -11.22 11.56 -4.24
CA GLU A 18 -10.63 11.03 -5.46
C GLU A 18 -10.60 9.50 -5.44
N GLN A 19 -11.03 8.91 -6.56
CA GLN A 19 -11.08 7.47 -6.75
C GLN A 19 -10.10 7.06 -7.83
N ILE A 20 -9.10 6.30 -7.43
CA ILE A 20 -8.10 5.75 -8.33
C ILE A 20 -8.41 4.25 -8.49
N SER A 21 -8.74 3.86 -9.72
CA SER A 21 -8.84 2.45 -10.07
C SER A 21 -7.43 1.90 -10.25
N LEU A 22 -7.02 0.97 -9.38
CA LEU A 22 -5.73 0.31 -9.53
C LEU A 22 -5.73 -0.54 -10.79
N ARG A 23 -4.60 -0.56 -11.49
CA ARG A 23 -4.39 -1.34 -12.71
C ARG A 23 -3.03 -2.01 -12.57
N GLY A 24 -3.02 -3.22 -12.03
CA GLY A 24 -1.80 -4.01 -11.85
C GLY A 24 -1.64 -4.54 -10.44
N THR A 25 -0.44 -4.39 -9.87
CA THR A 25 -0.08 -4.97 -8.58
C THR A 25 -0.45 -4.06 -7.43
N LEU A 26 -0.94 -4.66 -6.34
CA LEU A 26 -1.02 -4.03 -5.03
C LEU A 26 -0.13 -4.83 -4.07
N ASN A 27 1.01 -4.26 -3.69
CA ASN A 27 1.93 -4.86 -2.75
C ASN A 27 1.80 -4.14 -1.41
N MET A 28 1.22 -4.81 -0.42
CA MET A 28 1.01 -4.23 0.91
C MET A 28 1.98 -4.81 1.92
N ASN A 29 2.57 -3.91 2.68
CA ASN A 29 3.36 -4.20 3.86
C ASN A 29 2.64 -3.63 5.09
N THR A 30 1.79 -4.46 5.68
CA THR A 30 0.92 -4.10 6.80
C THR A 30 1.61 -4.27 8.16
N ALA A 31 2.79 -4.89 8.18
CA ALA A 31 3.58 -5.11 9.38
C ALA A 31 4.35 -3.83 9.74
N GLY A 32 4.03 -3.27 10.91
CA GLY A 32 4.69 -2.07 11.45
C GLY A 32 6.09 -2.31 12.03
N VAL A 33 6.65 -3.52 11.87
CA VAL A 33 7.99 -3.88 12.34
C VAL A 33 8.71 -4.71 11.28
N SER A 34 10.01 -4.47 11.13
CA SER A 34 10.95 -5.45 10.55
C SER A 34 11.65 -6.18 11.68
N SER A 35 11.90 -7.47 11.52
CA SER A 35 12.53 -8.31 12.52
C SER A 35 13.76 -8.96 11.94
N GLU A 36 14.90 -8.79 12.61
CA GLU A 36 16.15 -9.48 12.29
C GLU A 36 16.53 -10.43 13.42
N SER A 37 17.02 -11.61 13.04
CA SER A 37 17.42 -12.67 13.97
C SER A 37 18.93 -12.59 14.17
N ILE A 38 19.38 -12.51 15.42
CA ILE A 38 20.79 -12.55 15.79
C ILE A 38 21.04 -13.85 16.53
N THR A 39 21.94 -14.68 16.01
CA THR A 39 22.37 -15.90 16.69
C THR A 39 23.59 -15.58 17.55
N ASN A 40 23.45 -15.75 18.85
CA ASN A 40 24.50 -15.53 19.83
C ASN A 40 25.53 -16.66 19.79
N GLN A 41 26.72 -16.42 20.36
CA GLN A 41 27.80 -17.42 20.37
C GLN A 41 27.50 -18.64 21.24
N ASP A 42 26.47 -18.57 22.09
CA ASP A 42 25.94 -19.70 22.86
C ASP A 42 24.84 -20.49 22.11
N GLY A 43 24.55 -20.10 20.86
CA GLY A 43 23.53 -20.73 20.02
C GLY A 43 22.09 -20.26 20.30
N SER A 44 21.88 -19.34 21.25
CA SER A 44 20.58 -18.69 21.47
C SER A 44 20.26 -17.72 20.33
N VAL A 45 18.97 -17.47 20.11
CA VAL A 45 18.49 -16.59 19.04
C VAL A 45 17.76 -15.41 19.66
N ASP A 46 18.33 -14.22 19.49
CA ASP A 46 17.71 -12.95 19.82
C ASP A 46 17.04 -12.33 18.60
N ARG A 47 16.10 -11.42 18.86
CA ARG A 47 15.37 -10.69 17.82
C ARG A 47 15.50 -9.19 18.02
N VAL A 48 15.99 -8.50 16.99
CA VAL A 48 15.96 -7.03 16.91
C VAL A 48 14.75 -6.61 16.10
N MET A 49 13.91 -5.77 16.69
CA MET A 49 12.74 -5.20 16.00
C MET A 49 13.00 -3.74 15.66
N THR A 50 12.88 -3.42 14.37
CA THR A 50 12.93 -2.04 13.88
C THR A 50 11.52 -1.59 13.52
N PRO A 51 10.95 -0.58 14.18
CA PRO A 51 9.68 0.01 13.78
C PRO A 51 9.76 0.52 12.34
N ARG A 52 8.72 0.23 11.55
CA ARG A 52 8.62 0.72 10.17
C ARG A 52 7.22 1.21 9.87
N ALA A 53 7.13 2.18 8.97
CA ALA A 53 5.85 2.60 8.41
C ALA A 53 5.21 1.42 7.67
N ARG A 54 3.88 1.39 7.70
CA ARG A 54 3.11 0.42 6.92
C ARG A 54 2.96 0.96 5.52
N THR A 55 3.37 0.20 4.51
CA THR A 55 3.41 0.70 3.15
C THR A 55 2.47 -0.06 2.23
N ALA A 56 2.01 0.60 1.18
CA ALA A 56 1.36 -0.08 0.06
C ALA A 56 1.84 0.54 -1.25
N GLU A 57 2.41 -0.28 -2.11
CA GLU A 57 2.83 0.09 -3.46
C GLU A 57 1.76 -0.36 -4.45
N PHE A 58 1.43 0.51 -5.41
CA PHE A 58 0.40 0.23 -6.39
C PHE A 58 0.68 0.88 -7.73
N SER A 59 0.14 0.27 -8.79
CA SER A 59 0.10 0.86 -10.12
C SER A 59 -1.34 1.15 -10.57
N PHE A 60 -1.50 2.19 -11.40
CA PHE A 60 -2.80 2.64 -11.88
C PHE A 60 -2.71 3.25 -13.27
N ALA A 61 -3.84 3.38 -13.95
CA ALA A 61 -3.88 4.04 -15.26
C ALA A 61 -3.73 5.57 -15.13
N ASP A 62 -2.89 6.19 -15.96
CA ASP A 62 -2.84 7.64 -16.08
C ASP A 62 -4.14 8.15 -16.70
N ARG A 63 -4.98 8.78 -15.87
CA ARG A 63 -6.24 9.41 -16.29
C ARG A 63 -6.17 10.93 -16.22
N GLY A 64 -4.97 11.50 -16.36
CA GLY A 64 -4.74 12.94 -16.22
C GLY A 64 -4.59 13.37 -14.76
N LEU A 65 -4.20 12.45 -13.88
CA LEU A 65 -3.94 12.74 -12.48
C LEU A 65 -2.73 13.65 -12.34
N ASP A 66 -2.85 14.69 -11.52
CA ASP A 66 -1.72 15.56 -11.18
C ASP A 66 -0.84 14.85 -10.14
N LEU A 67 0.20 14.19 -10.63
CA LEU A 67 1.14 13.44 -9.78
C LEU A 67 1.94 14.37 -8.86
N ASP A 68 2.23 15.61 -9.27
CA ASP A 68 2.97 16.56 -8.43
C ASP A 68 2.11 17.01 -7.25
N ALA A 69 0.83 17.32 -7.51
CA ALA A 69 -0.14 17.61 -6.46
C ALA A 69 -0.36 16.40 -5.53
N LEU A 70 -0.42 15.18 -6.08
CA LEU A 70 -0.55 13.95 -5.30
C LEU A 70 0.65 13.74 -4.35
N MET A 71 1.87 13.97 -4.83
CA MET A 71 3.10 13.84 -4.03
C MET A 71 3.23 14.92 -2.95
N LYS A 72 2.64 16.10 -3.18
CA LYS A 72 2.63 17.22 -2.22
C LYS A 72 1.41 17.24 -1.32
N ALA A 73 0.49 16.30 -1.48
CA ALA A 73 -0.72 16.24 -0.69
C ALA A 73 -0.39 16.02 0.80
N ASP A 74 -1.17 16.68 1.65
CA ASP A 74 -1.12 16.45 3.09
C ASP A 74 -1.48 15.00 3.44
N ARG A 75 -1.26 14.62 4.71
CA ARG A 75 -1.63 13.29 5.21
C ARG A 75 -3.11 13.00 4.97
N PHE A 76 -3.42 11.86 4.38
CA PHE A 76 -4.78 11.42 4.10
C PHE A 76 -4.99 9.95 4.47
N ASN A 77 -6.25 9.56 4.56
CA ASN A 77 -6.59 8.16 4.75
C ASN A 77 -6.77 7.49 3.39
N VAL A 78 -6.32 6.24 3.30
CA VAL A 78 -6.41 5.44 2.08
C VAL A 78 -7.16 4.17 2.37
N THR A 79 -8.17 3.90 1.55
CA THR A 79 -8.90 2.63 1.60
C THR A 79 -8.68 1.86 0.31
N PHE A 80 -8.20 0.62 0.42
CA PHE A 80 -8.21 -0.35 -0.67
C PHE A 80 -9.32 -1.35 -0.42
N ILE A 81 -10.23 -1.47 -1.38
CA ILE A 81 -11.35 -2.40 -1.32
C ILE A 81 -11.08 -3.51 -2.31
N GLU A 82 -10.98 -4.75 -1.86
CA GLU A 82 -10.89 -5.94 -2.70
C GLU A 82 -12.29 -6.51 -2.94
N ASP A 83 -12.89 -6.17 -4.09
CA ASP A 83 -14.28 -6.54 -4.40
C ASP A 83 -14.50 -8.06 -4.48
N THR A 84 -13.48 -8.85 -4.79
CA THR A 84 -13.58 -10.31 -4.95
C THR A 84 -13.49 -11.08 -3.64
N THR A 85 -12.73 -10.56 -2.68
CA THR A 85 -12.50 -11.22 -1.39
C THR A 85 -13.36 -10.63 -0.27
N GLY A 86 -14.03 -9.49 -0.51
CA GLY A 86 -14.78 -8.75 0.52
C GLY A 86 -13.87 -8.06 1.54
N VAL A 87 -12.57 -8.02 1.29
CA VAL A 87 -11.59 -7.46 2.22
C VAL A 87 -11.42 -5.98 1.98
N THR A 88 -11.47 -5.19 3.05
CA THR A 88 -11.12 -3.78 3.01
C THR A 88 -9.89 -3.50 3.87
N HIS A 89 -8.91 -2.85 3.25
CA HIS A 89 -7.67 -2.40 3.86
C HIS A 89 -7.75 -0.89 4.09
N PHE A 90 -7.60 -0.48 5.34
CA PHE A 90 -7.69 0.92 5.74
C PHE A 90 -6.34 1.38 6.30
N PHE A 91 -5.70 2.31 5.61
CA PHE A 91 -4.46 2.96 6.03
C PHE A 91 -4.77 4.37 6.54
N THR A 92 -4.31 4.70 7.74
CA THR A 92 -4.57 6.00 8.38
C THR A 92 -3.32 6.86 8.45
N SER A 93 -3.50 8.17 8.30
CA SER A 93 -2.41 9.15 8.33
C SER A 93 -1.31 8.80 7.30
N ALA A 94 -1.73 8.43 6.10
CA ALA A 94 -0.84 8.03 5.03
C ALA A 94 -0.29 9.25 4.28
N VAL A 95 0.95 9.16 3.84
CA VAL A 95 1.59 10.08 2.90
C VAL A 95 1.96 9.33 1.62
N VAL A 96 1.94 10.01 0.49
CA VAL A 96 2.46 9.45 -0.77
C VAL A 96 3.98 9.58 -0.77
N VAL A 97 4.65 8.50 -1.16
CA VAL A 97 6.10 8.40 -1.25
C VAL A 97 6.47 7.64 -2.52
N GLY A 98 7.71 7.81 -2.97
CA GLY A 98 8.23 7.16 -4.16
C GLY A 98 8.58 8.16 -5.27
N ASP A 99 8.74 7.63 -6.47
CA ASP A 99 9.10 8.36 -7.68
C ASP A 99 8.12 7.96 -8.80
N PRO A 100 7.00 8.70 -8.96
CA PRO A 100 5.96 8.34 -9.90
C PRO A 100 6.46 8.36 -11.35
N GLN A 101 6.40 7.21 -12.03
CA GLN A 101 6.83 7.07 -13.42
C GLN A 101 5.63 6.79 -14.33
N LYS A 102 5.50 7.57 -15.42
CA LYS A 102 4.46 7.39 -16.43
C LYS A 102 5.00 6.61 -17.63
N ASN A 103 4.50 5.40 -17.83
CA ASN A 103 4.79 4.64 -19.04
C ASN A 103 3.91 5.13 -20.20
N ARG A 104 4.53 5.83 -21.16
CA ARG A 104 3.84 6.38 -22.34
C ARG A 104 3.39 5.33 -23.37
N LEU A 105 3.87 4.09 -23.25
CA LEU A 105 3.49 3.00 -24.15
C LEU A 105 2.13 2.39 -23.75
N ASN A 106 1.89 2.17 -22.45
CA ASN A 106 0.70 1.49 -21.95
C ASN A 106 -0.24 2.38 -21.10
N GLY A 107 0.19 3.61 -20.79
CA GLY A 107 -0.56 4.55 -19.96
C GLY A 107 -0.62 4.17 -18.49
N GLU A 108 0.34 3.39 -17.98
CA GLU A 108 0.44 3.00 -16.57
C GLU A 108 1.34 3.96 -15.78
N VAL A 109 0.91 4.29 -14.57
CA VAL A 109 1.70 4.98 -13.55
C VAL A 109 2.20 3.95 -12.53
N THR A 110 3.51 3.93 -12.32
CA THR A 110 4.20 3.05 -11.35
C THR A 110 5.10 3.89 -10.42
N GLY A 111 5.77 3.24 -9.46
CA GLY A 111 6.67 3.92 -8.54
C GLY A 111 5.97 4.77 -7.47
N VAL A 112 4.66 4.61 -7.33
CA VAL A 112 3.85 5.28 -6.30
C VAL A 112 3.60 4.32 -5.14
N SER A 113 3.89 4.79 -3.95
CA SER A 113 3.62 4.08 -2.70
C SER A 113 2.96 5.00 -1.70
N ILE A 114 2.25 4.43 -0.73
CA ILE A 114 1.85 5.14 0.48
C ILE A 114 2.65 4.62 1.66
N ALA A 115 2.93 5.50 2.62
CA ALA A 115 3.47 5.15 3.92
C ALA A 115 2.52 5.68 5.00
N ALA A 116 2.04 4.80 5.87
CA ALA A 116 1.02 5.10 6.87
C ALA A 116 1.46 4.71 8.28
N GLU A 117 0.94 5.45 9.25
CA GLU A 117 1.16 5.18 10.67
C GLU A 117 0.30 4.00 11.14
N GLY A 118 -0.96 3.96 10.70
CA GLY A 118 -1.93 2.96 11.12
C GLY A 118 -2.44 2.13 9.95
N TYR A 119 -2.82 0.89 10.28
CA TYR A 119 -3.48 -0.02 9.36
C TYR A 119 -4.54 -0.80 10.11
N ARG A 120 -5.72 -0.90 9.49
CA ARG A 120 -6.81 -1.74 9.93
C ARG A 120 -7.33 -2.54 8.74
N LYS A 121 -7.68 -3.79 9.00
CA LYS A 121 -8.36 -4.65 8.04
C LYS A 121 -9.78 -4.91 8.53
N THR A 122 -10.74 -4.87 7.64
CA THR A 122 -12.09 -5.38 7.88
C THR A 122 -12.41 -6.43 6.81
N GLU A 123 -13.10 -7.49 7.22
CA GLU A 123 -13.62 -8.54 6.35
C GLU A 123 -15.13 -8.54 6.61
N ASP A 124 -15.91 -8.47 5.54
CA ASP A 124 -17.38 -8.61 5.58
C ASP A 124 -17.76 -10.08 5.45
#